data_AF-A0A563DZY5-F1
#
_entry.id   AF-A0A563DZY5-F1
#
_cell.length_a   1.000
_cell.length_b   1.000
_cell.length_c   1.000
_cell.angle_alpha   90.00
_cell.angle_beta   90.00
_cell.angle_gamma   90.00
#
_symmetry.space_group_name_H-M   'P 1'
#
loop_
_entity.id
_entity.type
_entity.pdbx_description
1 polymer ?
#
loop_
_entity_poly.entity_id
_entity_poly.type
_entity_poly.pdbx_seq_one_letter_code
_entity_poly.pdbx_strand_id
1 'polypeptide(L)'
;MLLDAHYPQLVNGVIPVEKIHGPLLLVCGTMDRIWPSCGFTAAIQARLRAHHFRYPVTALTVPNAGHAAGGMEAYYSATAAAYDQPFSAYYTVLGGTLEANKQGEAKGHAALLKFLQAQR
;
A
#
# COMPACT_ATOMS: atom_id res chain seq x y z
N MET A 1 1.81 -19.66 -2.51
CA MET A 1 2.71 -20.18 -1.47
C MET A 1 3.08 -19.17 -0.37
N LEU A 2 3.44 -17.90 -0.66
CA LEU A 2 3.76 -16.91 0.41
C LEU A 2 2.54 -16.33 1.17
N LEU A 3 1.37 -16.21 0.53
CA LEU A 3 0.12 -15.78 1.18
C LEU A 3 -0.51 -16.92 2.00
N ASP A 4 -0.52 -18.13 1.44
CA ASP A 4 -1.19 -19.30 2.03
C ASP A 4 -0.63 -19.68 3.40
N ALA A 5 0.68 -19.44 3.63
CA ALA A 5 1.35 -19.75 4.89
C ALA A 5 1.12 -18.71 5.99
N HIS A 6 0.79 -17.46 5.65
CA HIS A 6 0.67 -16.36 6.63
C HIS A 6 -0.78 -15.88 6.83
N TYR A 7 -1.69 -16.12 5.87
CA TYR A 7 -3.10 -15.74 5.96
C TYR A 7 -4.01 -16.82 5.35
N PRO A 8 -4.07 -18.04 5.96
CA PRO A 8 -4.81 -19.18 5.42
C PRO A 8 -6.32 -18.94 5.28
N GLN A 9 -6.87 -17.92 5.93
CA GLN A 9 -8.27 -17.50 5.79
C GLN A 9 -8.57 -16.71 4.51
N LEU A 10 -7.56 -16.25 3.76
CA LEU A 10 -7.73 -15.38 2.59
C LEU A 10 -7.61 -16.09 1.24
N VAL A 11 -7.51 -17.43 1.19
CA VAL A 11 -7.23 -18.18 -0.06
C VAL A 11 -8.30 -17.93 -1.13
N ASN A 12 -9.57 -17.77 -0.73
CA ASN A 12 -10.68 -17.45 -1.64
C ASN A 12 -10.78 -15.95 -1.97
N GLY A 13 -10.01 -15.09 -1.31
CA GLY A 13 -9.97 -13.65 -1.51
C GLY A 13 -8.79 -13.16 -2.36
N VAL A 14 -7.97 -14.08 -2.91
CA VAL A 14 -6.79 -13.71 -3.69
C VAL A 14 -7.21 -13.13 -5.05
N ILE A 15 -6.83 -11.87 -5.30
CA ILE A 15 -7.05 -11.20 -6.58
C ILE A 15 -6.02 -11.72 -7.60
N PRO A 16 -6.44 -12.15 -8.81
CA PRO A 16 -5.54 -12.63 -9.86
C PRO A 16 -4.81 -11.46 -10.56
N VAL A 17 -3.93 -10.78 -9.82
CA VAL A 17 -3.18 -9.59 -10.26
C VAL A 17 -2.33 -9.81 -11.51
N GLU A 18 -1.92 -11.04 -11.80
CA GLU A 18 -1.20 -11.43 -13.02
C GLU A 18 -2.03 -11.25 -14.30
N LYS A 19 -3.36 -11.15 -14.19
CA LYS A 19 -4.26 -10.91 -15.31
C LYS A 19 -4.44 -9.42 -15.65
N ILE A 20 -3.79 -8.52 -14.90
CA ILE A 20 -3.85 -7.08 -15.17
C ILE A 20 -3.05 -6.78 -16.46
N HIS A 21 -3.60 -5.96 -17.35
CA HIS A 21 -2.97 -5.61 -18.63
C HIS A 21 -2.39 -4.19 -18.63
N GLY A 22 -1.55 -3.89 -17.63
CA GLY A 22 -0.93 -2.58 -17.51
C GLY A 22 0.09 -2.53 -16.36
N PRO A 23 0.90 -1.46 -16.32
CA PRO A 23 1.85 -1.26 -15.24
C PRO A 23 1.15 -1.05 -13.89
N LEU A 24 1.86 -1.34 -12.80
CA LEU A 24 1.35 -1.29 -11.44
C LEU A 24 2.19 -0.35 -10.56
N LEU A 25 1.51 0.44 -9.74
CA LEU A 25 2.08 1.17 -8.62
C LEU A 25 1.47 0.64 -7.33
N LEU A 26 2.31 0.16 -6.42
CA LEU A 26 1.93 -0.36 -5.11
C LEU A 26 2.53 0.53 -4.03
N VAL A 27 1.76 0.85 -2.99
CA VAL A 27 2.23 1.64 -1.84
C VAL A 27 1.83 0.93 -0.55
N CYS A 28 2.76 0.84 0.41
CA CYS A 28 2.48 0.27 1.72
C CYS A 28 3.15 1.04 2.85
N GLY A 29 2.51 1.04 4.03
CA GLY A 29 3.05 1.56 5.28
C GLY A 29 3.53 0.42 6.17
N THR A 30 4.75 0.51 6.69
CA THR A 30 5.31 -0.55 7.57
C THR A 30 4.62 -0.68 8.93
N MET A 31 3.83 0.32 9.33
CA MET A 31 3.04 0.35 10.57
C MET A 31 1.54 0.41 10.28
N ASP A 32 1.08 -0.10 9.13
CA ASP A 32 -0.35 -0.21 8.82
C ASP A 32 -1.04 -1.15 9.82
N ARG A 33 -2.04 -0.60 10.54
CA ARG A 33 -2.77 -1.31 11.58
C ARG A 33 -4.18 -1.75 11.17
N ILE A 34 -4.59 -1.44 9.94
CA ILE A 34 -5.89 -1.88 9.40
C ILE A 34 -5.72 -3.22 8.71
N TRP A 35 -4.65 -3.38 7.91
CA TRP A 35 -4.31 -4.62 7.24
C TRP A 35 -2.80 -4.72 6.98
N PRO A 36 -2.27 -5.92 6.67
CA PRO A 36 -0.84 -6.11 6.43
C PRO A 36 -0.43 -5.64 5.03
N SER A 37 -0.53 -4.33 4.73
CA SER A 37 -0.34 -3.78 3.37
C SER A 37 1.03 -4.10 2.76
N CYS A 38 2.12 -4.08 3.54
CA CYS A 38 3.44 -4.45 3.02
C CYS A 38 3.56 -5.96 2.77
N GLY A 39 2.91 -6.80 3.58
CA GLY A 39 2.80 -8.23 3.32
C GLY A 39 2.04 -8.51 2.01
N PHE A 40 0.94 -7.80 1.78
CA PHE A 40 0.18 -7.89 0.53
C PHE A 40 0.98 -7.40 -0.68
N THR A 41 1.71 -6.29 -0.55
CA THR A 41 2.57 -5.77 -1.63
C THR A 41 3.66 -6.79 -1.99
N ALA A 42 4.33 -7.37 -1.00
CA ALA A 42 5.34 -8.41 -1.24
C ALA A 42 4.74 -9.65 -1.93
N ALA A 43 3.54 -10.06 -1.52
CA ALA A 43 2.85 -11.19 -2.13
C ALA A 43 2.39 -10.93 -3.57
N ILE A 44 1.88 -9.72 -3.86
CA ILE A 44 1.57 -9.26 -5.22
C ILE A 44 2.82 -9.34 -6.08
N GLN A 45 3.94 -8.75 -5.64
CA GLN A 45 5.20 -8.78 -6.38
C GLN A 45 5.70 -10.22 -6.62
N ALA A 46 5.59 -11.10 -5.61
CA ALA A 46 5.97 -12.50 -5.74
C ALA A 46 5.12 -13.23 -6.80
N ARG A 47 3.79 -13.02 -6.79
CA ARG A 47 2.88 -13.61 -7.77
C ARG A 47 3.17 -13.10 -9.19
N LEU A 48 3.35 -11.79 -9.36
CA LEU A 48 3.68 -11.19 -10.66
C LEU A 48 5.00 -11.74 -11.22
N ARG A 49 6.04 -11.92 -10.38
CA ARG A 49 7.29 -12.57 -10.79
C ARG A 49 7.08 -14.02 -11.22
N ALA A 50 6.31 -14.80 -10.46
CA ALA A 50 6.04 -16.21 -10.76
C ALA A 50 5.27 -16.42 -12.08
N HIS A 51 4.48 -15.42 -12.50
CA HIS A 51 3.71 -15.45 -13.74
C HIS A 51 4.36 -14.66 -14.88
N HIS A 52 5.64 -14.28 -14.75
CA HIS A 52 6.39 -13.53 -15.78
C HIS A 52 5.66 -12.26 -16.25
N PHE A 53 5.09 -11.52 -15.30
CA PHE A 53 4.32 -10.31 -15.60
C PHE A 53 5.15 -9.32 -16.43
N ARG A 54 4.60 -8.93 -17.57
CA ARG A 54 5.32 -8.19 -18.62
C ARG A 54 5.34 -6.67 -18.45
N TYR A 55 4.52 -6.13 -17.57
CA TYR A 55 4.40 -4.69 -17.38
C TYR A 55 5.26 -4.22 -16.20
N PRO A 56 5.75 -2.96 -16.22
CA PRO A 56 6.48 -2.38 -15.10
C PRO A 56 5.71 -2.44 -13.78
N VAL A 57 6.39 -2.82 -12.70
CA VAL A 57 5.83 -2.83 -11.34
C VAL A 57 6.70 -1.95 -10.46
N THR A 58 6.13 -0.89 -9.91
CA THR A 58 6.76 -0.02 -8.91
C THR A 58 6.14 -0.29 -7.56
N ALA A 59 6.96 -0.51 -6.54
CA ALA A 59 6.50 -0.67 -5.16
C ALA A 59 7.20 0.33 -4.25
N LEU A 60 6.42 1.08 -3.47
CA LEU A 60 6.90 2.03 -2.49
C LEU A 60 6.57 1.51 -1.08
N THR A 61 7.60 1.24 -0.30
CA THR A 61 7.47 0.96 1.14
C THR A 61 7.81 2.22 1.91
N VAL A 62 6.89 2.68 2.76
CA VAL A 62 7.07 3.88 3.58
C VAL A 62 7.36 3.47 5.03
N PRO A 63 8.61 3.66 5.52
CA PRO A 63 8.97 3.37 6.90
C PRO A 63 8.17 4.19 7.89
N ASN A 64 7.76 3.57 9.01
CA ASN A 64 7.00 4.18 10.11
C ASN A 64 5.65 4.79 9.74
N ALA A 65 5.19 4.68 8.50
CA ALA A 65 3.87 5.12 8.08
C ALA A 65 2.84 4.00 8.28
N GLY A 66 1.62 4.38 8.60
CA GLY A 66 0.47 3.50 8.73
C GLY A 66 -0.35 3.41 7.47
N HIS A 67 -1.64 3.17 7.65
CA HIS A 67 -2.60 2.91 6.58
C HIS A 67 -2.68 4.05 5.55
N ALA A 68 -2.51 5.30 5.99
CA ALA A 68 -2.58 6.49 5.15
C ALA A 68 -1.34 6.70 4.25
N ALA A 69 -0.33 5.82 4.30
CA ALA A 69 0.92 6.00 3.54
C ALA A 69 0.74 6.18 2.01
N GLY A 70 -0.36 5.65 1.44
CA GLY A 70 -0.72 5.82 0.04
C GLY A 70 -1.83 6.83 -0.23
N GLY A 71 -2.28 7.57 0.80
CA GLY A 71 -3.33 8.56 0.69
C GLY A 71 -2.93 9.72 -0.22
N MET A 72 -3.89 10.28 -0.95
CA MET A 72 -3.68 11.45 -1.82
C MET A 72 -3.83 12.79 -1.08
N GLU A 73 -3.73 12.77 0.25
CA GLU A 73 -3.91 13.92 1.14
C GLU A 73 -2.62 14.69 1.45
N ALA A 74 -1.60 14.50 0.61
CA ALA A 74 -0.24 14.99 0.81
C ALA A 74 -0.11 16.49 1.13
N TYR A 75 -1.12 17.29 0.74
CA TYR A 75 -1.12 18.74 0.90
C TYR A 75 -2.14 19.25 1.92
N TYR A 76 -2.84 18.37 2.64
CA TYR A 76 -3.68 18.75 3.76
C TYR A 76 -2.87 18.74 5.06
N SER A 77 -3.11 19.76 5.89
CA SER A 77 -2.60 19.76 7.25
C SER A 77 -3.33 18.70 8.08
N ALA A 78 -2.60 17.95 8.89
CA ALA A 78 -3.16 16.99 9.83
C ALA A 78 -2.48 17.15 11.19
N THR A 79 -3.21 16.82 12.24
CA THR A 79 -2.65 16.66 13.59
C THR A 79 -2.41 15.17 13.86
N ALA A 80 -1.63 14.85 14.90
CA ALA A 80 -1.44 13.46 15.32
C ALA A 80 -2.78 12.77 15.60
N ALA A 81 -3.74 13.52 16.18
CA ALA A 81 -5.07 13.05 16.47
C ALA A 81 -5.83 12.52 15.24
N ALA A 82 -5.52 13.00 14.02
CA ALA A 82 -6.15 12.51 12.79
C ALA A 82 -5.79 11.04 12.48
N TYR A 83 -4.62 10.58 12.92
CA TYR A 83 -4.14 9.20 12.70
C TYR A 83 -4.51 8.25 13.85
N ASP A 84 -4.90 8.82 14.99
CA ASP A 84 -5.40 8.12 16.17
C ASP A 84 -6.93 7.97 16.18
N GLN A 85 -7.62 8.49 15.16
CA GLN A 85 -9.07 8.32 15.04
C GLN A 85 -9.44 6.89 14.61
N PRO A 86 -10.59 6.38 15.09
CA PRO A 86 -11.14 5.14 14.59
C PRO A 86 -11.46 5.25 13.10
N PHE A 87 -10.84 4.38 12.31
CA PHE A 87 -11.11 4.22 10.89
C PHE A 87 -12.48 3.57 10.64
N SER A 88 -12.90 2.69 11.54
CA SER A 88 -14.25 2.13 11.56
C SER A 88 -14.63 1.70 12.98
N ALA A 89 -15.86 1.19 13.16
CA ALA A 89 -16.29 0.58 14.41
C ALA A 89 -15.36 -0.54 14.92
N TYR A 90 -14.54 -1.11 14.03
CA TYR A 90 -13.66 -2.25 14.33
C TYR A 90 -12.18 -1.90 14.37
N TYR A 91 -11.78 -0.74 13.85
CA TYR A 91 -10.37 -0.35 13.76
C TYR A 91 -10.16 1.03 14.36
N THR A 92 -9.37 1.07 15.42
CA THR A 92 -9.25 2.27 16.25
C THR A 92 -8.11 3.21 15.82
N VAL A 93 -7.15 2.73 15.02
CA VAL A 93 -5.95 3.50 14.66
C VAL A 93 -5.43 3.14 13.27
N LEU A 94 -5.03 4.14 12.48
CA LEU A 94 -4.41 3.93 11.16
C LEU A 94 -2.97 3.41 11.27
N GLY A 95 -2.31 3.74 12.39
CA GLY A 95 -0.92 3.44 12.66
C GLY A 95 0.06 4.45 12.05
N GLY A 96 1.34 4.22 12.34
CA GLY A 96 2.43 5.12 11.99
C GLY A 96 2.48 6.42 12.78
N THR A 97 3.42 7.29 12.45
CA THR A 97 3.55 8.63 13.03
C THR A 97 2.99 9.70 12.08
N LEU A 98 2.57 10.85 12.63
CA LEU A 98 2.16 12.01 11.82
C LEU A 98 3.18 12.35 10.74
N GLU A 99 4.46 12.46 11.12
CA GLU A 99 5.54 12.79 10.20
C GLU A 99 5.69 11.73 9.09
N ALA A 100 5.74 10.45 9.46
CA ALA A 100 5.93 9.39 8.50
C ALA A 100 4.73 9.24 7.55
N ASN A 101 3.50 9.42 8.04
CA ASN A 101 2.30 9.42 7.21
C ASN A 101 2.33 10.59 6.22
N LYS A 102 2.68 11.81 6.65
CA LYS A 102 2.79 12.96 5.75
C LYS A 102 3.90 12.82 4.71
N GLN A 103 5.04 12.29 5.11
CA GLN A 103 6.10 11.95 4.15
C GLN A 103 5.66 10.84 3.19
N GLY A 104 4.89 9.87 3.67
CA GLY A 104 4.29 8.80 2.87
C GLY A 104 3.36 9.34 1.78
N GLU A 105 2.38 10.15 2.18
CA GLU A 105 1.43 10.79 1.28
C GLU A 105 2.16 11.61 0.19
N ALA A 106 3.15 12.42 0.57
CA ALA A 106 3.94 13.20 -0.38
C ALA A 106 4.74 12.31 -1.37
N LYS A 107 5.40 11.26 -0.88
CA LYS A 107 6.14 10.32 -1.73
C LYS A 107 5.21 9.50 -2.63
N GLY A 108 4.06 9.07 -2.11
CA GLY A 108 3.02 8.36 -2.85
C GLY A 108 2.46 9.20 -3.97
N HIS A 109 2.13 10.46 -3.69
CA HIS A 109 1.64 11.39 -4.71
C HIS A 109 2.69 11.65 -5.81
N ALA A 110 3.95 11.90 -5.44
CA ALA A 110 5.02 12.07 -6.41
C ALA A 110 5.22 10.81 -7.28
N ALA A 111 5.14 9.62 -6.67
CA ALA A 111 5.22 8.35 -7.39
C ALA A 111 4.03 8.15 -8.35
N LEU A 112 2.82 8.53 -7.95
CA LEU A 112 1.63 8.49 -8.80
C LEU A 112 1.78 9.40 -10.02
N LEU A 113 2.21 10.65 -9.83
CA LEU A 113 2.43 11.59 -10.94
C LEU A 113 3.47 11.04 -11.94
N LYS A 114 4.60 10.53 -11.43
CA LYS A 114 5.63 9.89 -12.27
C LYS A 114 5.09 8.67 -13.00
N PHE A 115 4.31 7.84 -12.30
CA PHE A 115 3.68 6.65 -12.87
C PHE A 115 2.76 7.02 -14.04
N LEU A 116 1.86 7.99 -13.85
CA LEU A 116 0.92 8.43 -14.89
C LEU A 116 1.62 9.12 -16.07
N GLN A 117 2.65 9.92 -15.82
CA GLN A 117 3.44 10.55 -16.88
C GLN A 117 4.14 9.52 -17.78
N ALA A 118 4.55 8.38 -17.23
CA ALA A 118 5.17 7.30 -17.98
C ALA A 118 4.18 6.47 -18.83
N GLN A 119 2.88 6.75 -18.77
CA GLN A 119 1.85 6.06 -19.56
C GLN A 119 1.38 6.85 -20.79
N ARG A 120 2.05 7.96 -21.08
CA ARG A 120 1.75 8.82 -22.23
C ARG A 120 2.48 8.37 -23.48
#